data_AF-A0A832WJ25-F1
#
_entry.id   AF-A0A832WJ25-F1
#
_cell.length_a   1.000
_cell.length_b   1.000
_cell.length_c   1.000
_cell.angle_alpha   90.00
_cell.angle_beta   90.00
_cell.angle_gamma   90.00
#
_symmetry.space_group_name_H-M   'P 1'
#
loop_
_entity.id
_entity.type
_entity.pdbx_description
1 polymer ?
#
loop_
_entity_poly.entity_id
_entity_poly.type
_entity_poly.pdbx_seq_one_letter_code
_entity_poly.pdbx_strand_id
1 'polypeptide(L)'
;MSLRRGFAAGFLAGLIQMAYLYYFAAPLAESLHEQLATEPEEEYAQWAAVLTAGISGGLWGVLLAYISERLGILTGAMLSFTAFSLLPGLKWLPTPHGVSYVEPVWWREVVHGVYLLYNFIWLYLLALGRSSRFVILSAALAVLGFAAFPSFTLPEKYIPYFPELRALQGLALTSWALFWGTAAAGLYLTSPIKRPWRL
;
A
#
# COMPACT_ATOMS: atom_id res chain seq x y z
N MET A 1 -15.13 -15.85 -4.17
CA MET A 1 -13.93 -15.77 -5.02
C MET A 1 -12.91 -16.78 -4.47
N SER A 2 -11.85 -17.14 -5.19
CA SER A 2 -10.86 -18.10 -4.66
C SER A 2 -9.68 -17.35 -4.06
N LEU A 3 -9.32 -17.60 -2.80
CA LEU A 3 -8.13 -17.00 -2.16
C LEU A 3 -6.85 -17.32 -2.94
N ARG A 4 -6.78 -18.49 -3.60
CA ARG A 4 -5.66 -18.86 -4.47
C ARG A 4 -5.53 -17.93 -5.68
N ARG A 5 -6.66 -17.50 -6.26
CA ARG A 5 -6.67 -16.52 -7.37
C ARG A 5 -6.25 -15.14 -6.88
N GLY A 6 -6.70 -14.75 -5.68
CA GLY A 6 -6.23 -13.53 -5.01
C GLY A 6 -4.72 -13.52 -4.81
N PHE A 7 -4.18 -14.62 -4.28
CA PHE A 7 -2.74 -14.78 -4.10
C PHE A 7 -1.98 -14.69 -5.42
N ALA A 8 -2.40 -15.42 -6.46
CA ALA A 8 -1.73 -15.40 -7.75
C ALA A 8 -1.75 -14.01 -8.41
N ALA A 9 -2.90 -13.32 -8.38
CA ALA A 9 -3.04 -11.97 -8.91
C ALA A 9 -2.17 -10.96 -8.14
N GLY A 10 -2.16 -11.06 -6.80
CA GLY A 10 -1.32 -10.23 -5.94
C GLY A 10 0.17 -10.52 -6.11
N PHE A 11 0.56 -11.77 -6.30
CA PHE A 11 1.96 -12.17 -6.51
C PHE A 11 2.50 -11.52 -7.78
N LEU A 12 1.76 -11.64 -8.89
CA LEU A 12 2.13 -10.98 -10.14
C LEU A 12 2.15 -9.45 -10.00
N ALA A 13 1.15 -8.88 -9.32
CA ALA A 13 1.11 -7.45 -9.04
C ALA A 13 2.31 -6.97 -8.21
N GLY A 14 2.75 -7.74 -7.23
CA GLY A 14 3.93 -7.45 -6.41
C GLY A 14 5.22 -7.46 -7.23
N LEU A 15 5.37 -8.41 -8.16
CA LEU A 15 6.50 -8.44 -9.08
C LEU A 15 6.50 -7.25 -10.06
N ILE A 16 5.34 -6.90 -10.61
CA ILE A 16 5.20 -5.74 -11.50
C ILE A 16 5.47 -4.43 -10.75
N GLN A 17 4.97 -4.30 -9.53
CA GLN A 17 5.26 -3.16 -8.65
C GLN A 17 6.76 -3.06 -8.35
N MET A 18 7.41 -4.17 -8.03
CA MET A 18 8.86 -4.21 -7.80
C MET A 18 9.63 -3.79 -9.05
N ALA A 19 9.28 -4.32 -10.23
CA ALA A 19 9.94 -3.94 -11.48
C ALA A 19 9.78 -2.43 -11.77
N TYR A 20 8.59 -1.88 -11.52
CA TYR A 20 8.35 -0.44 -11.63
C TYR A 20 9.23 0.37 -10.67
N LEU A 21 9.28 -0.02 -9.39
CA LEU A 21 10.09 0.67 -8.38
C LEU A 21 11.58 0.58 -8.72
N TYR A 22 12.05 -0.58 -9.18
CA TYR A 22 13.44 -0.76 -9.59
C TYR A 22 13.81 0.14 -10.77
N TYR A 23 12.92 0.30 -11.74
CA TYR A 23 13.22 1.10 -12.93
C TYR A 23 13.09 2.62 -12.69
N PHE A 24 12.10 3.06 -11.91
CA PHE A 24 11.79 4.48 -11.77
C PHE A 24 12.18 5.10 -10.43
N ALA A 25 12.11 4.34 -9.33
CA ALA A 25 12.35 4.86 -7.98
C ALA A 25 13.77 4.59 -7.48
N ALA A 26 14.34 3.42 -7.79
CA ALA A 26 15.69 3.05 -7.33
C ALA A 26 16.77 4.06 -7.74
N PRO A 27 16.84 4.56 -8.99
CA PRO A 27 17.88 5.53 -9.38
C PRO A 27 17.82 6.82 -8.54
N LEU A 28 16.61 7.29 -8.23
CA LEU A 28 16.41 8.48 -7.41
C LEU A 28 16.72 8.20 -5.94
N ALA A 29 16.29 7.03 -5.43
CA ALA A 29 16.55 6.60 -4.06
C ALA A 29 18.05 6.39 -3.79
N GLU A 30 18.78 5.79 -4.72
CA GLU A 30 20.23 5.61 -4.65
C GLU A 30 20.94 6.97 -4.63
N SER A 31 20.59 7.89 -5.53
CA SER A 31 21.18 9.24 -5.54
C SER A 31 20.98 10.00 -4.22
N LEU A 32 19.80 9.84 -3.61
CA LEU A 32 19.50 10.42 -2.31
C LEU A 32 20.24 9.69 -1.18
N HIS A 33 20.38 8.37 -1.28
CA HIS A 33 21.13 7.57 -0.32
C HIS A 33 22.61 7.99 -0.32
N GLU A 34 23.26 8.13 -1.48
CA GLU A 34 24.64 8.63 -1.57
C GLU A 34 24.84 10.00 -0.92
N GLN A 35 23.82 10.87 -0.99
CA GLN A 35 23.87 12.24 -0.45
C GLN A 35 23.54 12.31 1.05
N LEU A 36 22.80 11.32 1.58
CA LEU A 36 22.21 11.38 2.91
C LEU A 36 22.67 10.27 3.86
N ALA A 37 23.24 9.18 3.34
CA ALA A 37 23.68 8.05 4.13
C ALA A 37 24.98 8.36 4.87
N THR A 38 24.99 8.00 6.15
CA THR A 38 26.16 8.06 7.03
C THR A 38 26.66 6.68 7.43
N GLU A 39 25.99 5.61 6.99
CA GLU A 39 26.28 4.22 7.35
C GLU A 39 26.61 3.40 6.09
N PRO A 40 27.46 2.35 6.22
CA PRO A 40 27.90 1.54 5.09
C PRO A 40 26.73 0.77 4.45
N GLU A 41 26.86 0.50 3.14
CA GLU A 41 25.89 -0.29 2.37
C GLU A 41 25.69 -1.67 2.99
N GLU A 42 24.44 -1.99 3.36
CA GLU A 42 24.07 -3.36 3.73
C GLU A 42 23.93 -4.19 2.45
N GLU A 43 24.68 -5.29 2.37
CA GLU A 43 24.64 -6.20 1.23
C GLU A 43 23.35 -7.05 1.30
N TYR A 44 22.34 -6.66 0.52
CA TYR A 44 21.08 -7.40 0.45
C TYR A 44 21.12 -8.48 -0.62
N ALA A 45 20.62 -9.68 -0.27
CA ALA A 45 20.41 -10.75 -1.23
C ALA A 45 19.31 -10.37 -2.24
N GLN A 46 19.69 -9.94 -3.45
CA GLN A 46 18.76 -9.47 -4.48
C GLN A 46 17.66 -10.49 -4.86
N TRP A 47 17.97 -11.79 -4.81
CA TRP A 47 16.99 -12.85 -5.06
C TRP A 47 15.89 -12.89 -3.98
N ALA A 48 16.22 -12.56 -2.73
CA ALA A 48 15.27 -12.53 -1.63
C ALA A 48 14.29 -11.35 -1.76
N ALA A 49 14.71 -10.24 -2.37
CA ALA A 49 13.84 -9.11 -2.66
C ALA A 49 12.71 -9.49 -3.63
N VAL A 50 13.04 -10.26 -4.69
CA VAL A 50 12.05 -10.73 -5.69
C VAL A 50 11.02 -11.67 -5.05
N LEU A 51 11.49 -12.64 -4.26
CA LEU A 51 10.60 -13.56 -3.55
C LEU A 51 9.75 -12.83 -2.51
N THR A 52 10.33 -11.90 -1.76
CA THR A 52 9.60 -11.10 -0.77
C THR A 52 8.54 -10.23 -1.41
N ALA A 53 8.83 -9.59 -2.54
CA ALA A 53 7.88 -8.78 -3.29
C ALA A 53 6.71 -9.64 -3.80
N GLY A 54 7.01 -10.79 -4.40
CA GLY A 54 5.99 -11.72 -4.87
C GLY A 54 5.11 -12.25 -3.73
N ILE A 55 5.70 -12.77 -2.65
CA ILE A 55 4.95 -13.36 -1.53
C ILE A 55 4.11 -12.29 -0.82
N SER A 56 4.71 -11.14 -0.49
CA SER A 56 4.00 -10.02 0.15
C SER A 56 2.86 -9.52 -0.74
N GLY A 57 3.12 -9.35 -2.03
CA GLY A 57 2.09 -9.00 -3.01
C GLY A 57 0.95 -10.02 -3.03
N GLY A 58 1.27 -11.31 -2.99
CA GLY A 58 0.29 -12.38 -2.90
C GLY A 58 -0.60 -12.28 -1.66
N LEU A 59 -0.02 -12.00 -0.49
CA LEU A 59 -0.78 -11.80 0.75
C LEU A 59 -1.73 -10.59 0.65
N TRP A 60 -1.27 -9.47 0.09
CA TRP A 60 -2.13 -8.32 -0.19
C TRP A 60 -3.22 -8.63 -1.23
N GLY A 61 -2.94 -9.49 -2.21
CA GLY A 61 -3.93 -9.98 -3.17
C GLY A 61 -5.01 -10.86 -2.52
N VAL A 62 -4.66 -11.65 -1.51
CA VAL A 62 -5.64 -12.39 -0.69
C VAL A 62 -6.57 -11.43 0.05
N LEU A 63 -6.01 -10.37 0.63
CA LEU A 63 -6.81 -9.32 1.28
C LEU A 63 -7.77 -8.66 0.29
N LEU A 64 -7.27 -8.25 -0.87
CA LEU A 64 -8.10 -7.66 -1.92
C LEU A 64 -9.22 -8.61 -2.33
N ALA A 65 -8.93 -9.89 -2.51
CA ALA A 65 -9.92 -10.88 -2.88
C ALA A 65 -11.03 -10.99 -1.83
N TYR A 66 -10.66 -11.01 -0.55
CA TYR A 66 -11.61 -11.05 0.56
C TYR A 66 -12.55 -9.84 0.58
N ILE A 67 -12.00 -8.63 0.45
CA ILE A 67 -12.79 -7.38 0.42
C ILE A 67 -13.69 -7.35 -0.83
N SER A 68 -13.14 -7.77 -1.98
CA SER A 68 -13.81 -7.74 -3.28
C SER A 68 -15.00 -8.70 -3.36
N GLU A 69 -14.99 -9.80 -2.60
CA GLU A 69 -16.15 -10.71 -2.52
C GLU A 69 -17.42 -10.04 -2.02
N ARG A 70 -17.26 -9.00 -1.17
CA ARG A 70 -18.36 -8.32 -0.49
C ARG A 70 -18.71 -7.00 -1.16
N LEU A 71 -17.71 -6.27 -1.62
CA LEU A 71 -17.86 -4.90 -2.14
C LEU A 71 -17.74 -4.80 -3.67
N GLY A 72 -17.37 -5.89 -4.34
CA GLY A 72 -16.99 -5.88 -5.76
C GLY A 72 -15.51 -5.53 -5.96
N ILE A 73 -14.94 -6.00 -7.07
CA ILE A 73 -13.49 -5.91 -7.34
C ILE A 73 -13.01 -4.46 -7.44
N LEU A 74 -13.72 -3.62 -8.21
CA LEU A 74 -13.35 -2.21 -8.40
C LEU A 74 -13.38 -1.44 -7.08
N THR A 75 -14.50 -1.56 -6.35
CA THR A 75 -14.68 -0.92 -5.03
C THR A 75 -13.61 -1.39 -4.04
N GLY A 76 -13.36 -2.70 -3.99
CA GLY A 76 -12.32 -3.29 -3.13
C GLY A 76 -10.94 -2.73 -3.45
N ALA A 77 -10.59 -2.60 -4.73
CA ALA A 77 -9.30 -2.04 -5.14
C ALA A 77 -9.15 -0.55 -4.79
N MET A 78 -10.18 0.26 -5.05
CA MET A 78 -10.17 1.69 -4.71
C MET A 78 -10.07 1.92 -3.20
N LEU A 79 -10.82 1.14 -2.41
CA LEU A 79 -10.78 1.23 -0.95
C LEU A 79 -9.44 0.77 -0.40
N SER A 80 -8.87 -0.32 -0.90
CA SER A 80 -7.54 -0.79 -0.51
C SER A 80 -6.44 0.22 -0.86
N PHE A 81 -6.48 0.81 -2.07
CA PHE A 81 -5.55 1.88 -2.44
C PHE A 81 -5.68 3.08 -1.49
N THR A 82 -6.91 3.50 -1.19
CA THR A 82 -7.15 4.62 -0.28
C THR A 82 -6.57 4.31 1.10
N ALA A 83 -6.95 3.17 1.68
CA ALA A 83 -6.62 2.77 3.04
C ALA A 83 -5.13 2.51 3.26
N PHE A 84 -4.49 1.78 2.35
CA PHE A 84 -3.13 1.26 2.56
C PHE A 84 -2.05 2.02 1.81
N SER A 85 -2.41 2.93 0.89
CA SER A 85 -1.44 3.61 0.04
C SER A 85 -1.60 5.13 0.10
N LEU A 86 -2.80 5.65 -0.19
CA LEU A 86 -3.04 7.10 -0.21
C LEU A 86 -2.98 7.71 1.20
N LEU A 87 -3.78 7.20 2.14
CA LEU A 87 -3.85 7.79 3.49
C LEU A 87 -2.49 7.72 4.22
N PRO A 88 -1.73 6.61 4.15
CA PRO A 88 -0.37 6.60 4.68
C PRO A 88 0.56 7.59 3.99
N GLY A 89 0.47 7.67 2.65
CA GLY A 89 1.22 8.65 1.87
C GLY A 89 0.95 10.09 2.31
N LEU A 90 -0.32 10.47 2.49
CA LEU A 90 -0.72 11.82 2.94
C LEU A 90 -0.17 12.18 4.32
N LYS A 91 -0.01 11.20 5.20
CA LYS A 91 0.54 11.40 6.55
C LYS A 91 2.06 11.44 6.59
N TRP A 92 2.72 11.27 5.45
CA TRP A 92 4.16 11.01 5.38
C TRP A 92 4.56 9.88 6.31
N LEU A 93 3.67 8.90 6.51
CA LEU A 93 3.99 7.79 7.39
C LEU A 93 5.21 7.10 6.81
N PRO A 94 6.27 6.94 7.61
CA PRO A 94 7.48 6.28 7.15
C PRO A 94 7.06 4.91 6.66
N THR A 95 7.21 4.68 5.36
CA THR A 95 7.48 3.32 4.91
C THR A 95 8.71 2.84 5.69
N PRO A 96 8.93 1.53 5.86
CA PRO A 96 10.10 1.00 6.59
C PRO A 96 11.45 1.61 6.17
N HIS A 97 11.52 2.26 5.01
CA HIS A 97 12.69 2.96 4.47
C HIS A 97 12.47 4.45 4.13
N GLY A 98 11.47 5.12 4.72
CA GLY A 98 11.03 6.48 4.35
C GLY A 98 11.32 7.59 5.37
N VAL A 99 12.44 8.30 5.16
CA VAL A 99 12.71 9.76 5.34
C VAL A 99 12.46 10.48 6.69
N SER A 100 11.70 9.98 7.67
CA SER A 100 11.54 10.71 8.95
C SER A 100 12.60 10.32 9.98
N TYR A 101 13.81 10.87 9.90
CA TYR A 101 14.91 10.54 10.85
C TYR A 101 14.83 11.30 12.20
N VAL A 102 13.72 11.98 12.49
CA VAL A 102 13.54 12.64 13.81
C VAL A 102 13.14 11.61 14.86
N GLU A 103 12.21 10.73 14.52
CA GLU A 103 11.73 9.72 15.43
C GLU A 103 12.55 8.42 15.32
N PRO A 104 12.72 7.69 16.44
CA PRO A 104 13.35 6.38 16.43
C PRO A 104 12.67 5.41 15.47
N VAL A 105 13.46 4.56 14.81
CA VAL A 105 12.98 3.54 13.85
C VAL A 105 11.82 2.72 14.42
N TRP A 106 11.96 2.23 15.65
CA TRP A 106 10.93 1.42 16.31
C TRP A 106 9.60 2.16 16.50
N TRP A 107 9.64 3.47 16.80
CA TRP A 107 8.43 4.26 16.98
C TRP A 107 7.69 4.44 15.66
N ARG A 108 8.44 4.69 14.59
CA ARG A 108 7.93 4.81 13.22
C ARG A 108 7.22 3.54 12.76
N GLU A 109 7.86 2.39 12.97
CA GLU A 109 7.29 1.09 12.63
C GLU A 109 6.03 0.78 13.45
N VAL A 110 6.02 1.11 14.74
CA VAL A 110 4.85 0.94 15.61
C VAL A 110 3.69 1.81 15.13
N VAL A 111 3.90 3.11 14.90
CA VAL A 111 2.83 4.03 14.45
C VAL A 111 2.32 3.61 13.07
N HIS A 112 3.21 3.26 12.15
CA HIS A 112 2.83 2.77 10.82
C HIS A 112 2.01 1.47 10.93
N GLY A 113 2.47 0.50 11.72
CA GLY A 113 1.78 -0.77 11.92
C GLY A 113 0.40 -0.61 12.57
N VAL A 114 0.29 0.24 13.59
CA VAL A 114 -1.00 0.56 14.23
C VAL A 114 -1.94 1.25 13.23
N TYR A 115 -1.42 2.13 12.39
CA TYR A 115 -2.22 2.80 11.37
C TYR A 115 -2.74 1.82 10.30
N LEU A 116 -1.88 0.92 9.81
CA LEU A 116 -2.28 -0.13 8.87
C LEU A 116 -3.32 -1.07 9.49
N LEU A 117 -3.15 -1.44 10.77
CA LEU A 117 -4.11 -2.27 11.49
C LEU A 117 -5.46 -1.57 11.64
N TYR A 118 -5.45 -0.29 11.99
CA TYR A 118 -6.66 0.54 12.05
C TYR A 118 -7.38 0.57 10.69
N ASN A 119 -6.65 0.80 9.59
CA ASN A 119 -7.20 0.81 8.23
C ASN A 119 -7.77 -0.55 7.82
N PHE A 120 -7.10 -1.64 8.21
CA PHE A 120 -7.60 -3.00 7.99
C PHE A 120 -8.90 -3.26 8.74
N ILE A 121 -8.97 -2.93 10.03
CA ILE A 121 -10.19 -3.09 10.85
C ILE A 121 -11.32 -2.26 10.25
N TRP A 122 -11.05 -1.03 9.83
CA TRP A 122 -12.03 -0.17 9.16
C TRP A 122 -12.59 -0.82 7.89
N LEU A 123 -11.72 -1.28 6.98
CA LEU A 123 -12.15 -1.95 5.74
C LEU A 123 -12.91 -3.25 6.01
N TYR A 124 -12.48 -4.02 7.00
CA TYR A 124 -13.14 -5.24 7.42
C TYR A 124 -14.56 -4.97 7.92
N LEU A 125 -14.72 -3.96 8.78
CA LEU A 125 -16.03 -3.52 9.25
C LEU A 125 -16.90 -3.06 8.08
N LEU A 126 -16.38 -2.21 7.20
CA LEU A 126 -17.10 -1.73 6.02
C LEU A 126 -17.58 -2.89 5.13
N ALA A 127 -16.75 -3.92 4.96
CA ALA A 127 -17.09 -5.13 4.21
C ALA A 127 -18.11 -6.04 4.91
N LEU A 128 -18.31 -5.89 6.23
CA LEU A 128 -19.38 -6.55 6.99
C LEU A 128 -20.68 -5.74 7.03
N GLY A 129 -20.59 -4.42 6.85
CA GLY A 129 -21.71 -3.49 6.90
C GLY A 129 -22.77 -3.82 5.83
N ARG A 130 -24.03 -3.95 6.27
CA ARG A 130 -25.18 -4.20 5.38
C ARG A 130 -26.16 -3.03 5.28
N SER A 131 -25.91 -1.92 5.99
CA SER A 131 -26.81 -0.77 6.04
C SER A 131 -26.10 0.54 5.72
N SER A 132 -26.84 1.51 5.17
CA SER A 132 -26.33 2.85 4.87
C SER A 132 -25.80 3.57 6.11
N ARG A 133 -26.45 3.38 7.27
CA ARG A 133 -25.99 3.92 8.56
C ARG A 133 -24.61 3.39 8.95
N PHE A 134 -24.35 2.11 8.68
CA PHE A 134 -23.04 1.51 8.94
C PHE A 134 -21.97 2.09 8.02
N VAL A 135 -22.27 2.29 6.74
CA VAL A 135 -21.35 2.93 5.78
C VAL A 135 -21.00 4.35 6.21
N ILE A 136 -21.99 5.15 6.62
CA ILE A 136 -21.78 6.52 7.10
C ILE A 136 -20.91 6.52 8.37
N LEU A 137 -21.20 5.64 9.33
CA LEU A 137 -20.40 5.51 10.55
C LEU A 137 -18.96 5.09 10.22
N SER A 138 -18.77 4.14 9.31
CA SER A 138 -17.45 3.74 8.83
C SER A 138 -16.69 4.89 8.15
N ALA A 139 -17.36 5.72 7.36
CA ALA A 139 -16.74 6.88 6.73
C ALA A 139 -16.33 7.94 7.79
N ALA A 140 -17.20 8.20 8.77
CA ALA A 140 -16.88 9.10 9.88
C ALA A 140 -15.70 8.58 10.71
N LEU A 141 -15.67 7.28 11.01
CA LEU A 141 -14.56 6.64 11.71
C LEU A 141 -13.27 6.81 10.92
N ALA A 142 -13.27 6.60 9.59
CA ALA A 142 -12.10 6.79 8.73
C ALA A 142 -11.52 8.21 8.84
N VAL A 143 -12.37 9.23 8.79
CA VAL A 143 -11.96 10.64 8.92
C VAL A 143 -11.42 10.92 10.32
N LEU A 144 -12.10 10.44 11.37
CA LEU A 144 -11.66 10.62 12.75
C LEU A 144 -10.33 9.92 13.02
N GLY A 145 -10.14 8.70 12.53
CA GLY A 145 -8.87 8.00 12.62
C GLY A 145 -7.79 8.76 11.89
N PHE A 146 -8.01 9.12 10.62
CA PHE A 146 -7.06 9.93 9.86
C PHE A 146 -6.66 11.21 10.61
N ALA A 147 -7.60 11.93 11.22
CA ALA A 147 -7.30 13.13 11.99
C ALA A 147 -6.53 12.83 13.30
N ALA A 148 -6.81 11.70 13.96
CA ALA A 148 -6.21 11.31 15.24
C ALA A 148 -4.75 10.86 15.12
N PHE A 149 -4.33 10.29 13.98
CA PHE A 149 -2.93 9.90 13.78
C PHE A 149 -2.05 11.10 13.45
N PRO A 150 -0.87 11.26 14.10
CA PRO A 150 0.03 12.38 13.82
C PRO A 150 0.58 12.31 12.39
N SER A 151 0.76 13.46 11.77
CA SER A 151 1.56 13.58 10.55
C SER A 151 3.03 13.61 10.90
N PHE A 152 3.88 12.97 10.11
CA PHE A 152 5.33 13.05 10.28
C PHE A 152 5.88 14.28 9.56
N THR A 153 6.72 15.05 10.25
CA THR A 153 7.37 16.25 9.71
C THR A 153 8.76 15.90 9.21
N LEU A 154 9.07 16.26 7.96
CA LEU A 154 10.43 16.18 7.45
C LEU A 154 11.35 17.14 8.23
N PRO A 155 12.46 16.69 8.81
CA PRO A 155 13.39 17.61 9.47
C PRO A 155 14.04 18.57 8.48
N GLU A 156 14.44 19.75 8.97
CA GLU A 156 14.94 20.87 8.16
C GLU A 156 16.09 20.50 7.22
N LYS A 157 16.94 19.54 7.61
CA LYS A 157 18.03 19.02 6.76
C LYS A 157 17.57 18.43 5.43
N TYR A 158 16.29 18.06 5.30
CA TYR A 158 15.71 17.53 4.05
C TYR A 158 15.08 18.60 3.16
N ILE A 159 15.02 19.85 3.59
CA ILE A 159 14.48 20.96 2.78
C ILE A 159 15.16 21.03 1.39
N PRO A 160 16.50 20.89 1.26
CA PRO A 160 17.15 20.92 -0.05
C PRO A 160 16.73 19.77 -0.99
N TYR A 161 16.30 18.64 -0.42
CA TYR A 161 15.94 17.41 -1.15
C TYR A 161 14.42 17.22 -1.27
N PHE A 162 13.64 18.23 -0.85
CA PHE A 162 12.19 18.14 -0.83
C PHE A 162 11.57 17.79 -2.19
N PRO A 163 12.06 18.32 -3.33
CA PRO A 163 11.56 17.92 -4.65
C PRO A 163 11.72 16.43 -4.94
N GLU A 164 12.90 15.87 -4.66
CA GLU A 164 13.23 14.46 -4.89
C GLU A 164 12.45 13.55 -3.96
N LEU A 165 12.29 13.95 -2.68
CA LEU A 165 11.47 13.23 -1.71
C LEU A 165 9.99 13.23 -2.09
N ARG A 166 9.47 14.34 -2.63
CA ARG A 166 8.12 14.41 -3.20
C ARG A 166 7.98 13.55 -4.45
N ALA A 167 8.99 13.51 -5.31
CA ALA A 167 9.01 12.64 -6.46
C ALA A 167 8.98 11.15 -6.04
N LEU A 168 9.78 10.75 -5.05
CA LEU A 168 9.72 9.40 -4.47
C LEU A 168 8.35 9.08 -3.86
N GLN A 169 7.73 10.02 -3.15
CA GLN A 169 6.37 9.86 -2.63
C GLN A 169 5.36 9.64 -3.77
N GLY A 170 5.47 10.41 -4.85
CA GLY A 170 4.65 10.24 -6.05
C GLY A 170 4.87 8.88 -6.73
N LEU A 171 6.13 8.46 -6.90
CA LEU A 171 6.48 7.16 -7.47
C LEU A 171 5.97 6.01 -6.60
N ALA A 172 6.07 6.13 -5.28
CA ALA A 172 5.52 5.16 -4.34
C ALA A 172 4.00 5.04 -4.50
N LEU A 173 3.26 6.16 -4.55
CA LEU A 173 1.81 6.16 -4.77
C LEU A 173 1.44 5.54 -6.12
N THR A 174 2.16 5.88 -7.19
CA THR A 174 1.95 5.29 -8.53
C THR A 174 2.20 3.78 -8.52
N SER A 175 3.26 3.33 -7.84
CA SER A 175 3.57 1.90 -7.71
C SER A 175 2.44 1.14 -7.01
N TRP A 176 1.84 1.73 -5.98
CA TRP A 176 0.70 1.13 -5.28
C TRP A 176 -0.56 1.16 -6.14
N ALA A 177 -0.82 2.23 -6.88
CA ALA A 177 -1.93 2.26 -7.83
C ALA A 177 -1.78 1.16 -8.89
N LEU A 178 -0.56 0.97 -9.41
CA LEU A 178 -0.21 -0.11 -10.32
C LEU A 178 -0.43 -1.48 -9.68
N PHE A 179 -0.02 -1.67 -8.43
CA PHE A 179 -0.25 -2.90 -7.68
C PHE A 179 -1.74 -3.23 -7.58
N TRP A 180 -2.55 -2.34 -7.00
CA TRP A 180 -3.97 -2.60 -6.77
C TRP A 180 -4.73 -2.75 -8.09
N GLY A 181 -4.39 -1.95 -9.11
CA GLY A 181 -4.96 -2.06 -10.45
C GLY A 181 -4.65 -3.40 -11.12
N THR A 182 -3.39 -3.84 -11.05
CA THR A 182 -2.97 -5.13 -11.61
C THR A 182 -3.62 -6.30 -10.88
N ALA A 183 -3.65 -6.26 -9.55
CA ALA A 183 -4.28 -7.31 -8.74
C ALA A 183 -5.79 -7.39 -9.02
N ALA A 184 -6.47 -6.23 -9.13
CA ALA A 184 -7.87 -6.15 -9.50
C ALA A 184 -8.14 -6.70 -10.92
N ALA A 185 -7.31 -6.34 -11.89
CA ALA A 185 -7.39 -6.87 -13.25
C ALA A 185 -7.21 -8.39 -13.28
N GLY A 186 -6.20 -8.92 -12.57
CA GLY A 186 -5.99 -10.35 -12.43
C GLY A 186 -7.16 -11.08 -11.78
N LEU A 187 -7.75 -10.49 -10.72
CA LEU A 187 -8.96 -11.02 -10.09
C LEU A 187 -10.16 -11.00 -11.02
N TYR A 188 -10.33 -9.94 -11.81
CA TYR A 188 -11.41 -9.82 -12.77
C TYR A 188 -11.28 -10.86 -13.88
N LEU A 189 -10.10 -10.97 -14.50
CA LEU A 189 -9.81 -11.93 -15.58
C LEU A 189 -9.94 -13.39 -15.13
N THR A 190 -9.62 -13.68 -13.88
CA THR A 190 -9.73 -15.03 -13.31
C THR A 190 -11.08 -15.30 -12.65
N SER A 191 -11.98 -14.31 -12.56
CA SER A 191 -13.32 -14.51 -12.04
C SER A 191 -14.16 -15.27 -13.07
N PRO A 192 -14.97 -16.25 -12.63
CA PRO A 192 -15.84 -16.96 -13.56
C PRO A 192 -16.81 -15.95 -14.18
N ILE A 193 -16.89 -15.92 -15.50
CA ILE A 193 -17.88 -15.13 -16.24
C ILE A 193 -19.25 -15.55 -15.71
N LYS A 194 -19.97 -14.65 -15.02
CA LYS A 194 -21.38 -14.89 -14.70
C LYS A 194 -22.10 -15.03 -16.03
N ARG A 195 -22.53 -16.25 -16.38
CA ARG A 195 -23.33 -16.50 -17.58
C ARG A 195 -24.57 -15.60 -17.50
N PRO A 196 -24.86 -14.77 -18.52
CA PRO A 196 -26.05 -13.91 -18.52
C PRO A 196 -27.39 -14.66 -18.67
N TRP A 197 -27.38 -15.99 -18.75
CA TRP A 197 -28.54 -16.82 -19.11
C TRP A 197 -29.42 -17.27 -17.93
N ARG A 198 -29.56 -16.44 -16.89
CA ARG A 198 -30.59 -16.60 -15.85
C ARG A 198 -31.18 -15.24 -15.52
N LEU A 199 -31.90 -14.69 -16.49
CA LEU A 199 -32.95 -13.70 -16.32
C LEU A 199 -34.21 -14.28 -16.98
#